data_AF-A0A2M7V616-F1
#
_entry.id   AF-A0A2M7V616-F1
#
_cell.length_a   1.000
_cell.length_b   1.000
_cell.length_c   1.000
_cell.angle_alpha   90.00
_cell.angle_beta   90.00
_cell.angle_gamma   90.00
#
_symmetry.space_group_name_H-M   'P 1'
#
loop_
_entity.id
_entity.type
_entity.pdbx_description
1 polymer ?
#
loop_
_entity_poly.entity_id
_entity_poly.type
_entity_poly.pdbx_seq_one_letter_code
_entity_poly.pdbx_strand_id
1 'polypeptide(L)'
;MQTQHPESQLEKARREVEPSRESRERFEMDAQAEAAAAMERADVIVKDVQSSKKQMKNIVMNMHVVKQQITQLRQQLQLADNDDVSSLQQDQKLVDELKQKIAGHQHELLAMRDDLIREQKEELIEQKFVGDVTVESERLIDSMIGDVLSVE
;
A
#
# COMPACT_ATOMS: atom_id res chain seq x y z
N MET A 1 -14.78 -20.21 69.56
CA MET A 1 -14.58 -18.97 68.79
C MET A 1 -13.37 -19.18 67.88
N GLN A 2 -13.55 -19.22 66.57
CA GLN A 2 -12.46 -19.12 65.60
C GLN A 2 -12.97 -18.22 64.47
N THR A 3 -12.47 -16.98 64.47
CA THR A 3 -12.75 -15.94 63.48
C THR A 3 -11.91 -16.20 62.25
N GLN A 4 -12.57 -16.50 61.13
CA GLN A 4 -11.96 -16.53 59.80
C GLN A 4 -11.68 -15.09 59.37
N HIS A 5 -10.41 -14.74 59.11
CA HIS A 5 -10.02 -13.44 58.56
C HIS A 5 -10.31 -13.40 57.05
N PRO A 6 -11.08 -12.40 56.54
CA PRO A 6 -11.38 -12.25 55.12
C PRO A 6 -10.27 -11.53 54.32
N GLU A 7 -9.15 -11.16 54.93
CA GLU A 7 -8.15 -10.26 54.32
C GLU A 7 -7.17 -10.93 53.36
N SER A 8 -7.04 -12.27 53.39
CA SER A 8 -6.05 -12.99 52.57
C SER A 8 -6.42 -13.12 51.08
N GLN A 9 -7.69 -12.90 50.70
CA GLN A 9 -8.14 -13.04 49.32
C GLN A 9 -8.01 -11.75 48.49
N LEU A 10 -8.04 -10.57 49.13
CA LEU A 10 -7.88 -9.29 48.44
C LEU A 10 -6.43 -9.00 48.02
N GLU A 11 -5.45 -9.54 48.75
CA GLU A 11 -4.03 -9.31 48.47
C GLU A 11 -3.52 -10.14 47.27
N LYS A 12 -4.13 -11.30 47.00
CA LYS A 12 -3.82 -12.12 45.80
C LYS A 12 -4.36 -11.53 44.51
N ALA A 13 -5.53 -10.87 44.56
CA ALA A 13 -6.14 -10.25 43.37
C ALA A 13 -5.39 -8.98 42.90
N ARG A 14 -4.52 -8.38 43.72
CA ARG A 14 -3.72 -7.20 43.35
C ARG A 14 -2.40 -7.52 42.65
N ARG A 15 -2.00 -8.80 42.57
CA ARG A 15 -0.68 -9.21 42.06
C ARG A 15 -0.70 -9.79 40.64
N GLU A 16 -1.87 -9.90 40.02
CA GLU A 16 -2.05 -10.55 38.70
C GLU A 16 -2.24 -9.59 37.53
N VAL A 17 -2.08 -8.27 37.71
CA VAL A 17 -2.26 -7.29 36.62
C VAL A 17 -1.12 -6.28 36.56
N GLU A 18 0.12 -6.76 36.51
CA GLU A 18 1.19 -6.01 35.86
C GLU A 18 1.61 -6.83 34.63
N PRO A 19 1.31 -6.39 33.40
CA PRO A 19 1.89 -7.02 32.23
C PRO A 19 3.41 -6.90 32.36
N SER A 20 4.09 -8.04 32.40
CA SER A 20 5.54 -8.12 32.47
C SER A 20 6.12 -7.26 31.34
N ARG A 21 7.13 -6.42 31.62
CA ARG A 21 7.77 -5.54 30.62
C ARG A 21 8.14 -6.29 29.34
N GLU A 22 8.52 -7.55 29.50
CA GLU A 22 8.86 -8.49 28.43
C GLU A 22 7.70 -8.78 27.45
N SER A 23 6.45 -8.78 27.92
CA SER A 23 5.26 -8.98 27.09
C SER A 23 4.89 -7.74 26.28
N ARG A 24 5.19 -6.54 26.80
CA ARG A 24 5.02 -5.27 26.06
C ARG A 24 6.08 -5.11 24.98
N GLU A 25 7.34 -5.33 25.31
CA GLU A 25 8.44 -5.26 24.32
C GLU A 25 8.25 -6.24 23.16
N ARG A 26 7.70 -7.44 23.42
CA ARG A 26 7.41 -8.43 22.36
C ARG A 26 6.31 -7.99 21.42
N PHE A 27 5.26 -7.34 21.93
CA PHE A 27 4.13 -6.85 21.14
C PHE A 27 4.50 -5.60 20.34
N GLU A 28 5.26 -4.69 20.95
CA GLU A 28 5.82 -3.51 20.27
C GLU A 28 6.78 -3.92 19.14
N MET A 29 7.62 -4.95 19.34
CA MET A 29 8.43 -5.52 18.25
C MET A 29 7.60 -6.16 17.13
N ASP A 30 6.48 -6.80 17.46
CA ASP A 30 5.62 -7.51 16.49
C ASP A 30 4.86 -6.52 15.61
N ALA A 31 4.25 -5.50 16.22
CA ALA A 31 3.56 -4.41 15.50
C ALA A 31 4.52 -3.61 14.62
N GLN A 32 5.74 -3.32 15.13
CA GLN A 32 6.75 -2.64 14.34
C GLN A 32 7.26 -3.50 13.17
N ALA A 33 7.35 -4.81 13.34
CA ALA A 33 7.72 -5.74 12.28
C ALA A 33 6.63 -5.87 11.21
N GLU A 34 5.36 -5.89 11.62
CA GLU A 34 4.21 -5.94 10.71
C GLU A 34 4.09 -4.65 9.88
N ALA A 35 4.23 -3.49 10.52
CA ALA A 35 4.28 -2.20 9.85
C ALA A 35 5.45 -2.12 8.86
N ALA A 36 6.65 -2.58 9.24
CA ALA A 36 7.81 -2.62 8.35
C ALA A 36 7.58 -3.55 7.14
N ALA A 37 6.96 -4.72 7.35
CA ALA A 37 6.63 -5.64 6.27
C ALA A 37 5.56 -5.06 5.32
N ALA A 38 4.56 -4.35 5.85
CA ALA A 38 3.56 -3.65 5.03
C ALA A 38 4.20 -2.53 4.20
N MET A 39 5.17 -1.81 4.75
CA MET A 39 5.93 -0.77 4.03
C MET A 39 6.82 -1.34 2.93
N GLU A 40 7.52 -2.45 3.19
CA GLU A 40 8.29 -3.14 2.16
C GLU A 40 7.39 -3.60 1.01
N ARG A 41 6.22 -4.17 1.32
CA ARG A 41 5.22 -4.54 0.29
C ARG A 41 4.72 -3.33 -0.49
N ALA A 42 4.42 -2.23 0.19
CA ALA A 42 3.99 -0.99 -0.45
C ALA A 42 5.06 -0.43 -1.40
N ASP A 43 6.33 -0.43 -1.01
CA ASP A 43 7.45 0.00 -1.87
C ASP A 43 7.57 -0.86 -3.14
N VAL A 44 7.45 -2.18 -3.02
CA VAL A 44 7.44 -3.10 -4.17
C VAL A 44 6.28 -2.78 -5.12
N ILE A 45 5.07 -2.59 -4.58
CA ILE A 45 3.88 -2.29 -5.38
C ILE A 45 4.01 -0.93 -6.08
N VAL A 46 4.57 0.08 -5.41
CA VAL A 46 4.85 1.39 -6.00
C VAL A 46 5.82 1.25 -7.18
N LYS A 47 6.93 0.51 -6.99
CA LYS A 47 7.91 0.25 -8.05
C LYS A 47 7.27 -0.47 -9.24
N ASP A 48 6.39 -1.43 -9.00
CA ASP A 48 5.66 -2.14 -10.06
C ASP A 48 4.70 -1.23 -10.82
N VAL A 49 4.00 -0.32 -10.13
CA VAL A 49 3.16 0.71 -10.77
C VAL A 49 4.00 1.64 -11.64
N GLN A 50 5.14 2.13 -11.14
CA GLN A 50 6.03 3.01 -11.89
C GLN A 50 6.61 2.31 -13.14
N SER A 51 7.04 1.06 -12.98
CA SER A 51 7.52 0.22 -14.09
C SER A 51 6.44 0.02 -15.14
N SER A 52 5.22 -0.34 -14.72
CA SER A 52 4.05 -0.53 -15.60
C SER A 52 3.69 0.76 -16.36
N LYS A 53 3.72 1.91 -15.69
CA LYS A 53 3.50 3.23 -16.33
C LYS A 53 4.56 3.54 -17.38
N LYS A 54 5.83 3.26 -17.10
CA LYS A 54 6.94 3.45 -18.05
C LYS A 54 6.77 2.55 -19.27
N GLN A 55 6.44 1.28 -19.08
CA GLN A 55 6.17 0.34 -20.17
C GLN A 55 5.00 0.82 -21.04
N MET A 56 3.89 1.20 -20.43
CA MET A 56 2.72 1.73 -21.14
C MET A 56 3.07 2.98 -21.98
N LYS A 57 3.83 3.93 -21.42
CA LYS A 57 4.29 5.13 -22.14
C LYS A 57 5.10 4.76 -23.38
N ASN A 58 6.00 3.79 -23.27
CA ASN A 58 6.83 3.33 -24.38
C ASN A 58 5.99 2.67 -25.48
N ILE A 59 5.03 1.81 -25.10
CA ILE A 59 4.13 1.14 -26.05
C ILE A 59 3.32 2.20 -26.82
N VAL A 60 2.68 3.14 -26.12
CA VAL A 60 1.87 4.19 -26.73
C VAL A 60 2.70 5.07 -27.67
N MET A 61 3.93 5.42 -27.29
CA MET A 61 4.83 6.20 -28.15
C MET A 61 5.16 5.42 -29.43
N ASN A 62 5.52 4.14 -29.31
CA ASN A 62 5.84 3.30 -30.45
C ASN A 62 4.63 3.10 -31.36
N MET A 63 3.44 2.89 -30.81
CA MET A 63 2.19 2.82 -31.57
C MET A 63 1.97 4.10 -32.40
N HIS A 64 2.24 5.28 -31.83
CA HIS A 64 2.10 6.54 -32.55
C HIS A 64 3.09 6.65 -33.71
N VAL A 65 4.37 6.31 -33.47
CA VAL A 65 5.42 6.30 -34.51
C VAL A 65 5.05 5.35 -35.64
N VAL A 66 4.62 4.13 -35.31
CA VAL A 66 4.20 3.12 -36.31
C VAL A 66 2.99 3.60 -37.10
N LYS A 67 1.98 4.20 -36.45
CA LYS A 67 0.84 4.80 -37.15
C LYS A 67 1.29 5.86 -38.16
N GLN A 68 2.16 6.78 -37.75
CA GLN A 68 2.69 7.82 -38.65
C GLN A 68 3.44 7.22 -39.84
N GLN A 69 4.30 6.22 -39.61
CA GLN A 69 5.04 5.54 -40.66
C GLN A 69 4.10 4.81 -41.65
N ILE A 70 3.06 4.14 -41.15
CA ILE A 70 2.05 3.48 -41.98
C ILE A 70 1.31 4.51 -42.83
N THR A 71 0.89 5.64 -42.26
CA THR A 71 0.24 6.72 -43.03
C THR A 71 1.16 7.27 -44.12
N GLN A 72 2.44 7.51 -43.82
CA GLN A 72 3.41 7.98 -44.82
C GLN A 72 3.60 6.96 -45.95
N LEU A 73 3.77 5.67 -45.61
CA LEU A 73 3.91 4.61 -46.61
C LEU A 73 2.66 4.50 -47.49
N ARG A 74 1.47 4.64 -46.91
CA ARG A 74 0.21 4.61 -47.67
C ARG A 74 0.07 5.79 -48.62
N GLN A 75 0.44 7.00 -48.19
CA GLN A 75 0.47 8.17 -49.07
C GLN A 75 1.43 7.96 -50.24
N GLN A 76 2.62 7.41 -49.99
CA GLN A 76 3.58 7.07 -51.06
C GLN A 76 3.02 6.02 -52.03
N LEU A 77 2.26 5.05 -51.52
CA LEU A 77 1.65 3.98 -52.31
C LEU A 77 0.26 4.32 -52.86
N GLN A 78 -0.25 5.53 -52.61
CA GLN A 78 -1.62 5.96 -52.94
C GLN A 78 -2.71 4.99 -52.44
N LEU A 79 -2.47 4.35 -51.30
CA LEU A 79 -3.40 3.44 -50.65
C LEU A 79 -4.43 4.22 -49.83
N ALA A 80 -5.66 3.73 -49.77
CA ALA A 80 -6.68 4.26 -48.88
C ALA A 80 -6.26 4.07 -47.41
N ASP A 81 -6.54 5.06 -46.57
CA ASP A 81 -6.35 4.95 -45.14
C ASP A 81 -7.36 3.96 -44.55
N ASN A 82 -6.87 2.78 -44.16
CA ASN A 82 -7.62 1.74 -43.45
C ASN A 82 -7.02 1.51 -42.05
N ASP A 83 -7.80 1.62 -40.98
CA ASP A 83 -7.26 1.55 -39.61
C ASP A 83 -6.83 0.13 -39.14
N ASP A 84 -6.92 -0.89 -39.99
CA ASP A 84 -6.68 -2.28 -39.58
C ASP A 84 -5.18 -2.63 -39.59
N VAL A 85 -4.55 -2.50 -38.42
CA VAL A 85 -3.17 -2.95 -38.16
C VAL A 85 -3.22 -3.88 -36.94
N SER A 86 -3.18 -5.19 -37.18
CA SER A 86 -3.30 -6.22 -36.15
C SER A 86 -2.28 -6.09 -35.01
N SER A 87 -1.06 -5.60 -35.28
CA SER A 87 -0.05 -5.31 -34.26
C SER A 87 -0.49 -4.22 -33.29
N LEU A 88 -1.17 -3.18 -33.78
CA LEU A 88 -1.66 -2.08 -32.93
C LEU A 88 -2.81 -2.54 -32.03
N GLN A 89 -3.61 -3.52 -32.47
CA GLN A 89 -4.66 -4.12 -31.64
C GLN A 89 -4.07 -4.93 -30.47
N GLN A 90 -2.97 -5.66 -30.71
CA GLN A 90 -2.26 -6.37 -29.64
C GLN A 90 -1.63 -5.40 -28.64
N ASP A 91 -0.97 -4.34 -29.12
CA ASP A 91 -0.40 -3.31 -28.25
C ASP A 91 -1.48 -2.59 -27.43
N GLN A 92 -2.64 -2.32 -28.03
CA GLN A 92 -3.78 -1.75 -27.32
C GLN A 92 -4.28 -2.67 -26.20
N LYS A 93 -4.37 -3.98 -26.46
CA LYS A 93 -4.74 -4.97 -25.44
C LYS A 93 -3.74 -4.98 -24.28
N LEU A 94 -2.43 -4.95 -24.57
CA LEU A 94 -1.39 -4.88 -23.54
C LEU A 94 -1.49 -3.62 -22.69
N VAL A 95 -1.79 -2.48 -23.32
CA VAL A 95 -2.06 -1.22 -22.61
C VAL A 95 -3.24 -1.37 -21.66
N ASP A 96 -4.32 -2.02 -22.09
CA ASP A 96 -5.51 -2.20 -21.26
C ASP A 96 -5.26 -3.19 -20.11
N GLU A 97 -4.48 -4.25 -20.32
CA GLU A 97 -4.01 -5.14 -19.25
C GLU A 97 -3.14 -4.41 -18.22
N LEU A 98 -2.22 -3.55 -18.67
CA LEU A 98 -1.39 -2.73 -17.77
C LEU A 98 -2.23 -1.75 -16.94
N LYS A 99 -3.27 -1.15 -17.53
CA LYS A 99 -4.22 -0.29 -16.79
C LYS A 99 -4.94 -1.06 -15.70
N GLN A 100 -5.41 -2.28 -15.99
CA GLN A 100 -6.06 -3.12 -14.99
C GLN A 100 -5.11 -3.49 -13.85
N LYS A 101 -3.86 -3.84 -14.16
CA LYS A 101 -2.83 -4.10 -13.12
C LYS A 101 -2.55 -2.88 -12.25
N ILE A 102 -2.38 -1.70 -12.86
CA ILE A 102 -2.18 -0.45 -12.11
C ILE A 102 -3.37 -0.17 -11.18
N ALA A 103 -4.61 -0.35 -11.66
CA ALA A 103 -5.81 -0.16 -10.83
C ALA A 103 -5.87 -1.16 -9.66
N GLY A 104 -5.50 -2.42 -9.89
CA GLY A 104 -5.41 -3.43 -8.84
C GLY A 104 -4.40 -3.06 -7.77
N HIS A 105 -3.18 -2.69 -8.17
CA HIS A 105 -2.13 -2.24 -7.25
C HIS A 105 -2.50 -0.97 -6.50
N GLN A 106 -3.21 -0.02 -7.13
CA GLN A 106 -3.72 1.16 -6.44
C GLN A 106 -4.74 0.81 -5.36
N HIS A 107 -5.64 -0.15 -5.64
CA HIS A 107 -6.59 -0.62 -4.65
C HIS A 107 -5.89 -1.31 -3.47
N GLU A 108 -4.88 -2.13 -3.75
CA GLU A 108 -4.06 -2.80 -2.74
C GLU A 108 -3.30 -1.81 -1.85
N LEU A 109 -2.70 -0.76 -2.42
CA LEU A 109 -2.04 0.31 -1.66
C LEU A 109 -3.02 1.04 -0.74
N LEU A 110 -4.24 1.33 -1.22
CA LEU A 110 -5.27 1.97 -0.39
C LEU A 110 -5.72 1.07 0.76
N ALA A 111 -5.93 -0.22 0.48
CA ALA A 111 -6.30 -1.19 1.51
C ALA A 111 -5.22 -1.31 2.60
N MET A 112 -3.94 -1.44 2.21
CA MET A 112 -2.83 -1.50 3.16
C MET A 112 -2.70 -0.20 3.97
N ARG A 113 -2.94 0.96 3.35
CA ARG A 113 -2.96 2.24 4.06
C ARG A 113 -4.06 2.25 5.13
N ASP A 114 -5.26 1.80 4.78
CA ASP A 114 -6.38 1.77 5.72
C ASP A 114 -6.15 0.78 6.87
N ASP A 115 -5.55 -0.38 6.59
CA ASP A 115 -5.14 -1.37 7.61
C ASP A 115 -4.08 -0.80 8.57
N LEU A 116 -3.03 -0.16 8.04
CA LEU A 116 -1.99 0.51 8.84
C LEU A 116 -2.56 1.63 9.70
N ILE A 117 -3.50 2.43 9.16
CA ILE A 117 -4.19 3.47 9.94
C ILE A 117 -4.98 2.84 11.08
N ARG A 118 -5.68 1.71 10.85
CA ARG A 118 -6.43 1.02 11.91
C ARG A 118 -5.51 0.56 13.03
N GLU A 119 -4.40 -0.11 12.70
CA GLU A 119 -3.42 -0.56 13.69
C GLU A 119 -2.84 0.62 14.48
N GLN A 120 -2.48 1.71 13.79
CA GLN A 120 -1.93 2.89 14.45
C GLN A 120 -2.95 3.56 15.39
N LYS A 121 -4.25 3.51 15.06
CA LYS A 121 -5.32 4.02 15.94
C LYS A 121 -5.41 3.18 17.21
N GLU A 122 -5.37 1.87 17.09
CA GLU A 122 -5.42 0.94 18.23
C GLU A 122 -4.22 1.18 19.16
N GLU A 123 -3.02 1.33 18.60
CA GLU A 123 -1.81 1.62 19.35
C GLU A 123 -1.89 2.95 20.12
N LEU A 124 -2.33 4.04 19.47
CA LEU A 124 -2.48 5.35 20.12
C LEU A 124 -3.52 5.33 21.25
N ILE A 125 -4.59 4.53 21.11
CA ILE A 125 -5.58 4.33 22.16
C ILE A 125 -4.97 3.57 23.34
N GLU A 126 -4.20 2.51 23.10
CA GLU A 126 -3.51 1.75 24.14
C GLU A 126 -2.49 2.60 24.90
N GLN A 127 -1.77 3.48 24.19
CA GLN A 127 -0.81 4.43 24.76
C GLN A 127 -1.48 5.60 25.50
N LYS A 128 -2.83 5.66 25.51
CA LYS A 128 -3.62 6.75 26.11
C LYS A 128 -3.22 8.12 25.54
N PHE A 129 -2.95 8.17 24.25
CA PHE A 129 -2.66 9.41 23.56
C PHE A 129 -3.77 10.44 23.78
N VAL A 130 -3.39 11.69 24.01
CA VAL A 130 -4.32 12.81 24.25
C VAL A 130 -4.35 13.68 23.00
N GLY A 131 -5.38 13.50 22.18
CA GLY A 131 -5.57 14.23 20.93
C GLY A 131 -6.58 13.56 20.02
N ASP A 132 -6.70 14.05 18.78
CA ASP A 132 -7.47 13.35 17.74
C ASP A 132 -6.65 12.19 17.17
N VAL A 133 -6.99 10.99 17.63
CA VAL A 133 -6.33 9.75 17.21
C VAL A 133 -6.44 9.53 15.71
N THR A 134 -7.54 9.95 15.06
CA THR A 134 -7.70 9.73 13.62
C THR A 134 -6.74 10.58 12.80
N VAL A 135 -6.65 11.86 13.14
CA VAL A 135 -5.76 12.79 12.43
C VAL A 135 -4.29 12.42 12.64
N GLU A 136 -3.91 12.00 13.86
CA GLU A 136 -2.52 11.64 14.13
C GLU A 136 -2.11 10.31 13.47
N SER A 137 -2.98 9.29 13.46
CA SER A 137 -2.72 8.03 12.74
C SER A 137 -2.57 8.26 11.23
N GLU A 138 -3.47 9.06 10.63
CA GLU A 138 -3.35 9.41 9.21
C GLU A 138 -2.05 10.16 8.93
N ARG A 139 -1.68 11.13 9.76
CA ARG A 139 -0.43 11.90 9.62
C ARG A 139 0.82 11.02 9.71
N LEU A 140 0.86 10.09 10.67
CA LEU A 140 1.99 9.19 10.85
C LEU A 140 2.14 8.25 9.64
N ILE A 141 1.05 7.61 9.22
CA ILE A 141 1.07 6.69 8.07
C ILE A 141 1.37 7.45 6.77
N ASP A 142 0.78 8.63 6.55
CA ASP A 142 1.05 9.42 5.34
C ASP A 142 2.49 9.98 5.33
N SER A 143 3.09 10.28 6.49
CA SER A 143 4.52 10.61 6.58
C SER A 143 5.39 9.42 6.21
N MET A 144 5.08 8.22 6.73
CA MET A 144 5.86 7.02 6.45
C MET A 144 5.73 6.57 4.98
N ILE A 145 4.54 6.68 4.39
CA ILE A 145 4.32 6.42 2.96
C ILE A 145 4.96 7.52 2.10
N GLY A 146 4.85 8.79 2.51
CA GLY A 146 5.44 9.93 1.83
C GLY A 146 6.96 9.84 1.73
N ASP A 147 7.64 9.41 2.80
CA ASP A 147 9.08 9.18 2.82
C ASP A 147 9.50 8.02 1.89
N VAL A 148 8.66 6.99 1.74
CA VAL A 148 8.87 5.87 0.78
C VAL A 148 8.67 6.32 -0.68
N LEU A 149 7.73 7.24 -0.93
CA LEU A 149 7.46 7.78 -2.27
C LEU A 149 8.47 8.87 -2.71
N SER A 150 9.21 9.46 -1.76
CA SER A 150 10.15 10.57 -1.99
C SER A 150 11.58 10.13 -2.32
N VAL A 151 11.81 8.83 -2.53
CA VAL A 151 13.10 8.33 -3.02
C VAL A 151 13.20 8.64 -4.51
N GLU A 152 13.55 9.89 -4.82
CA GLU A 152 14.00 10.34 -6.15
C GLU A 152 15.37 9.78 -6.52
#